data_AF-A0A2E6C0Q5-F1
#
_entry.id   AF-A0A2E6C0Q5-F1
#
_cell.length_a   1.000
_cell.length_b   1.000
_cell.length_c   1.000
_cell.angle_alpha   90.00
_cell.angle_beta   90.00
_cell.angle_gamma   90.00
#
_symmetry.space_group_name_H-M   'P 1'
#
loop_
_entity.id
_entity.type
_entity.pdbx_description
1 polymer ?
#
loop_
_entity_poly.entity_id
_entity_poly.type
_entity_poly.pdbx_seq_one_letter_code
_entity_poly.pdbx_strand_id
1 'polypeptide(L)'
;EEIEQALIAQETEKIAEEERLAIEMEEQRQAELAEAEEQRLAEIVENEADELESIKATEEALKDLRQRLEREGAKSSDVQISLMWNNYNDLDLHVVCPSGERIHGGNRESACGGELDVDANVRPETKKPVENVVWPEGKAPGGTYKAYVHHYKKHKKRRSRDPTKFKVVCNAGGEILEYEGEITNGDPIMLICEFTIDDPETRAANAANAQERLAALNSGEWDGSEPSNDAQVVGSPDILSDLLDED
;
A
#
# COMPACT_ATOMS: atom_id res chain seq x y z
N GLU A 1 -53.85 -55.28 29.44
CA GLU A 1 -53.26 -54.44 30.50
C GLU A 1 -51.76 -54.63 30.62
N GLU A 2 -51.22 -55.76 31.07
CA GLU A 2 -49.75 -55.91 31.23
C GLU A 2 -48.93 -55.76 29.93
N ILE A 3 -49.41 -56.32 28.80
CA ILE A 3 -48.71 -56.22 27.50
C ILE A 3 -48.73 -54.78 26.96
N GLU A 4 -49.82 -54.06 27.20
CA GLU A 4 -50.02 -52.67 26.75
C GLU A 4 -49.17 -51.71 27.58
N GLN A 5 -49.08 -51.93 28.89
CA GLN A 5 -48.17 -51.21 29.78
C GLN A 5 -46.70 -51.45 29.42
N ALA A 6 -46.33 -52.67 29.03
CA ALA A 6 -44.98 -52.99 28.57
C ALA A 6 -44.62 -52.29 27.25
N LEU A 7 -45.58 -52.19 26.32
CA LEU A 7 -45.39 -51.50 25.04
C LEU A 7 -45.22 -49.99 25.23
N ILE A 8 -46.05 -49.38 26.08
CA ILE A 8 -45.96 -47.95 26.44
C ILE A 8 -44.62 -47.66 27.13
N ALA A 9 -44.18 -48.52 28.06
CA ALA A 9 -42.89 -48.36 28.72
C ALA A 9 -41.72 -48.40 27.73
N GLN A 10 -41.74 -49.36 26.79
CA GLN A 10 -40.72 -49.48 25.75
C GLN A 10 -40.69 -48.26 24.81
N GLU A 11 -41.86 -47.74 24.44
CA GLU A 11 -41.98 -46.57 23.56
C GLU A 11 -41.53 -45.29 24.27
N THR A 12 -41.84 -45.12 25.57
CA THR A 12 -41.34 -43.99 26.37
C THR A 12 -39.82 -44.02 26.55
N GLU A 13 -39.22 -45.20 26.68
CA GLU A 13 -37.77 -45.35 26.77
C GLU A 13 -37.09 -44.98 25.46
N LYS A 14 -37.69 -45.39 24.33
CA LYS A 14 -37.22 -45.05 22.99
C LYS A 14 -37.30 -43.54 22.71
N ILE A 15 -38.41 -42.90 23.07
CA ILE A 15 -38.57 -41.44 22.95
C ILE A 15 -37.55 -40.70 23.82
N ALA A 16 -37.34 -41.15 25.07
CA ALA A 16 -36.34 -40.56 25.95
C ALA A 16 -34.91 -40.75 25.42
N GLU A 17 -34.60 -41.86 24.75
CA GLU A 17 -33.32 -42.09 24.09
C GLU A 17 -33.12 -41.20 22.87
N GLU A 18 -34.15 -41.04 22.03
CA GLU A 18 -34.14 -40.14 20.88
C GLU A 18 -33.99 -38.66 21.31
N GLU A 19 -34.65 -38.23 22.38
CA GLU A 19 -34.49 -36.87 22.94
C GLU A 19 -33.07 -36.63 23.47
N ARG A 20 -32.46 -37.61 24.16
CA ARG A 20 -31.06 -37.50 24.61
C ARG A 20 -30.11 -37.37 23.42
N LEU A 21 -30.30 -38.17 22.38
CA LEU A 21 -29.49 -38.11 21.16
C LEU A 21 -29.67 -36.77 20.44
N ALA A 22 -30.88 -36.21 20.40
CA ALA A 22 -31.15 -34.91 19.80
C ALA A 22 -30.46 -33.77 20.57
N ILE A 23 -30.46 -33.83 21.91
CA ILE A 23 -29.74 -32.87 22.76
C ILE A 23 -28.23 -32.98 22.53
N GLU A 24 -27.68 -34.20 22.52
CA GLU A 24 -26.24 -34.43 22.29
C GLU A 24 -25.80 -33.96 20.89
N MET A 25 -26.61 -34.23 19.85
CA MET A 25 -26.32 -33.73 18.50
C MET A 25 -26.42 -32.21 18.41
N GLU A 26 -27.39 -31.58 19.08
CA GLU A 26 -27.48 -30.12 19.11
C GLU A 26 -26.32 -29.50 19.90
N GLU A 27 -25.92 -30.10 21.03
CA GLU A 27 -24.72 -29.71 21.77
C GLU A 27 -23.46 -29.81 20.90
N GLN A 28 -23.33 -30.89 20.12
CA GLN A 28 -22.23 -31.05 19.18
C GLN A 28 -22.27 -29.97 18.08
N ARG A 29 -23.45 -29.70 17.49
CA ARG A 29 -23.62 -28.64 16.49
C ARG A 29 -23.27 -27.26 17.05
N GLN A 30 -23.68 -26.98 18.28
CA GLN A 30 -23.37 -25.72 18.97
C GLN A 30 -21.87 -25.62 19.27
N ALA A 31 -21.22 -26.72 19.67
CA ALA A 31 -19.78 -26.76 19.89
C ALA A 31 -19.00 -26.53 18.58
N GLU A 32 -19.41 -27.16 17.48
CA GLU A 32 -18.81 -26.97 16.15
C GLU A 32 -18.98 -25.52 15.66
N LEU A 33 -20.15 -24.90 15.88
CA LEU A 33 -20.38 -23.50 15.57
C LEU A 33 -19.52 -22.55 16.41
N ALA A 34 -19.39 -22.82 17.71
CA ALA A 34 -18.56 -22.02 18.61
C ALA A 34 -17.07 -22.12 18.23
N GLU A 35 -16.59 -23.31 17.87
CA GLU A 35 -15.22 -23.51 17.38
C GLU A 35 -14.99 -22.79 16.05
N ALA A 36 -15.96 -22.84 15.12
CA ALA A 36 -15.88 -22.11 13.86
C ALA A 36 -15.88 -20.57 14.06
N GLU A 37 -16.67 -20.07 15.02
CA GLU A 37 -16.65 -18.64 15.39
C GLU A 37 -15.31 -18.23 16.01
N GLU A 38 -14.75 -19.06 16.90
CA GLU A 38 -13.43 -18.82 17.49
C GLU A 38 -12.33 -18.77 16.42
N GLN A 39 -12.35 -19.70 15.45
CA GLN A 39 -11.42 -19.70 14.32
C GLN A 39 -11.55 -18.44 13.46
N ARG A 40 -12.78 -18.04 13.13
CA ARG A 40 -13.03 -16.82 12.35
C ARG A 40 -12.55 -15.56 13.08
N LEU A 41 -12.77 -15.47 14.40
CA LEU A 41 -12.29 -14.35 15.20
C LEU A 41 -10.76 -14.31 15.28
N ALA A 42 -10.11 -15.47 15.40
CA ALA A 42 -8.66 -15.56 15.39
C ALA A 42 -8.06 -15.06 14.07
N GLU A 43 -8.65 -15.44 12.92
CA GLU A 43 -8.25 -14.97 11.60
C GLU A 43 -8.42 -13.45 11.45
N ILE A 44 -9.53 -12.88 11.93
CA ILE A 44 -9.75 -11.42 11.93
C ILE A 44 -8.65 -10.71 12.72
N VAL A 45 -8.34 -11.19 13.93
CA VAL A 45 -7.31 -10.58 14.79
C VAL A 45 -5.92 -10.68 14.16
N GLU A 46 -5.60 -11.80 13.49
CA GLU A 46 -4.34 -11.97 12.77
C GLU A 46 -4.24 -10.97 11.60
N ASN A 47 -5.29 -10.86 10.79
CA ASN A 47 -5.34 -9.90 9.68
C ASN A 47 -5.23 -8.45 10.17
N GLU A 48 -5.95 -8.06 11.23
CA GLU A 48 -5.85 -6.72 11.82
C GLU A 48 -4.44 -6.43 12.37
N ALA A 49 -3.79 -7.43 12.98
CA ALA A 49 -2.42 -7.28 13.49
C ALA A 49 -1.41 -7.07 12.35
N ASP A 50 -1.53 -7.83 11.26
CA ASP A 50 -0.69 -7.71 10.08
C ASP A 50 -0.87 -6.34 9.39
N GLU A 51 -2.12 -5.86 9.28
CA GLU A 51 -2.42 -4.53 8.76
C GLU A 51 -1.78 -3.42 9.61
N LEU A 52 -1.91 -3.50 10.94
CA LEU A 52 -1.32 -2.53 11.86
C LEU A 52 0.22 -2.52 11.79
N GLU A 53 0.86 -3.69 11.65
CA GLU A 53 2.30 -3.77 11.47
C GLU A 53 2.74 -3.14 10.15
N SER A 54 2.00 -3.38 9.06
CA SER A 54 2.23 -2.77 7.75
C SER A 54 2.11 -1.25 7.78
N ILE A 55 1.05 -0.71 8.39
CA ILE A 55 0.85 0.74 8.58
C ILE A 55 2.02 1.34 9.38
N LYS A 56 2.44 0.67 10.46
CA LYS A 56 3.55 1.16 11.28
C LYS A 56 4.88 1.15 10.51
N ALA A 57 5.14 0.10 9.73
CA ALA A 57 6.35 -0.02 8.94
C ALA A 57 6.45 1.07 7.86
N THR A 58 5.34 1.40 7.20
CA THR A 58 5.27 2.50 6.22
C THR A 58 5.47 3.86 6.89
N GLU A 59 4.86 4.12 8.05
CA GLU A 59 5.08 5.35 8.81
C GLU A 59 6.55 5.53 9.23
N GLU A 60 7.19 4.47 9.72
CA GLU A 60 8.60 4.48 10.08
C GLU A 60 9.51 4.72 8.86
N ALA A 61 9.19 4.13 7.72
CA ALA A 61 9.93 4.33 6.47
C ALA A 61 9.81 5.77 5.97
N LEU A 62 8.60 6.33 5.94
CA LEU A 62 8.35 7.73 5.55
C LEU A 62 9.06 8.70 6.50
N LYS A 63 9.08 8.41 7.80
CA LYS A 63 9.80 9.21 8.79
C LYS A 63 11.32 9.19 8.56
N ASP A 64 11.91 8.01 8.31
CA ASP A 64 13.35 7.90 8.01
C ASP A 64 13.68 8.58 6.67
N LEU A 65 12.81 8.48 5.66
CA LEU A 65 12.96 9.21 4.40
C LEU A 65 12.97 10.72 4.61
N ARG A 66 11.96 11.27 5.30
CA ARG A 66 11.87 12.71 5.61
C ARG A 66 13.12 13.21 6.32
N GLN A 67 13.60 12.46 7.32
CA GLN A 67 14.83 12.81 8.02
C GLN A 67 16.06 12.85 7.10
N ARG A 68 16.15 11.94 6.12
CA ARG A 68 17.24 11.94 5.14
C ARG A 68 17.12 13.13 4.18
N LEU A 69 15.92 13.38 3.65
CA LEU A 69 15.65 14.50 2.75
C LEU A 69 15.97 15.84 3.42
N GLU A 70 15.52 16.05 4.66
CA GLU A 70 15.84 17.25 5.45
C GLU A 70 17.34 17.41 5.69
N ARG A 71 18.06 16.31 5.97
CA ARG A 71 19.50 16.33 6.20
C ARG A 71 20.28 16.76 4.96
N GLU A 72 19.85 16.30 3.78
CA GLU A 72 20.50 16.65 2.51
C GLU A 72 19.96 17.96 1.89
N GLY A 73 18.94 18.58 2.51
CA GLY A 73 18.34 19.82 2.03
C GLY A 73 17.48 19.65 0.77
N ALA A 74 16.87 18.47 0.58
CA ALA A 74 16.01 18.17 -0.55
C ALA A 74 14.74 19.05 -0.54
N LYS A 75 14.26 19.39 -1.73
CA LYS A 75 12.95 20.01 -1.94
C LYS A 75 11.86 18.95 -1.84
N SER A 76 10.65 19.41 -1.56
CA SER A 76 9.44 18.59 -1.53
C SER A 76 8.39 19.23 -2.43
N SER A 77 7.54 18.40 -3.05
CA SER A 77 6.43 18.87 -3.89
C SER A 77 5.32 17.82 -3.99
N ASP A 78 4.27 18.17 -4.73
CA ASP A 78 3.17 17.30 -5.12
C ASP A 78 3.59 16.15 -6.05
N VAL A 79 4.71 16.27 -6.77
CA VAL A 79 5.28 15.18 -7.58
C VAL A 79 6.76 15.00 -7.26
N GLN A 80 7.06 13.91 -6.57
CA GLN A 80 8.38 13.65 -6.02
C GLN A 80 8.67 12.15 -6.04
N ILE A 81 9.88 11.77 -6.40
CA ILE A 81 10.34 10.38 -6.34
C ILE A 81 11.64 10.36 -5.58
N SER A 82 11.66 9.64 -4.45
CA SER A 82 12.83 9.53 -3.61
C SER A 82 13.26 8.08 -3.45
N LEU A 83 14.56 7.84 -3.60
CA LEU A 83 15.20 6.54 -3.42
C LEU A 83 16.02 6.56 -2.13
N MET A 84 15.90 5.55 -1.26
CA MET A 84 16.73 5.42 -0.06
C MET A 84 17.23 4.00 0.15
N TRP A 85 18.45 3.85 0.66
CA TRP A 85 19.07 2.54 0.95
C TRP A 85 20.00 2.58 2.15
N ASN A 86 20.52 1.42 2.57
CA ASN A 86 21.17 1.26 3.88
C ASN A 86 22.62 0.72 3.81
N ASN A 87 23.40 1.18 2.83
CA ASN A 87 24.82 0.86 2.74
C ASN A 87 25.61 1.97 2.02
N TYR A 88 26.88 1.68 1.70
CA TYR A 88 27.79 2.60 1.01
C TYR A 88 27.82 2.43 -0.51
N ASN A 89 27.00 1.55 -1.09
CA ASN A 89 26.95 1.39 -2.53
C ASN A 89 26.31 2.62 -3.17
N ASP A 90 26.61 2.77 -4.46
CA ASP A 90 26.12 3.80 -5.35
C ASP A 90 24.92 3.22 -6.10
N LEU A 91 23.72 3.68 -5.73
CA LEU A 91 22.50 3.37 -6.45
C LEU A 91 22.03 4.65 -7.11
N ASP A 92 21.73 4.59 -8.40
CA ASP A 92 21.23 5.72 -9.17
C ASP A 92 19.72 5.59 -9.35
N LEU A 93 19.01 6.68 -9.08
CA LEU A 93 17.63 6.90 -9.46
C LEU A 93 17.57 7.44 -10.89
N HIS A 94 16.85 6.73 -11.74
CA HIS A 94 16.52 7.18 -13.09
C HIS A 94 15.02 7.41 -13.18
N VAL A 95 14.60 8.62 -13.56
CA VAL A 95 13.19 8.94 -13.76
C VAL A 95 12.95 9.34 -15.20
N VAL A 96 12.01 8.69 -15.86
CA VAL A 96 11.51 9.12 -17.17
C VAL A 96 10.23 9.91 -16.93
N CYS A 97 10.23 11.19 -17.29
CA CYS A 97 9.05 12.05 -17.15
C CYS A 97 8.19 12.02 -18.43
N PRO A 98 6.97 12.59 -18.42
CA PRO A 98 6.07 12.59 -19.58
C PRO A 98 6.66 13.20 -20.86
N SER A 99 7.69 14.07 -20.78
CA SER A 99 8.40 14.56 -21.98
C SER A 99 9.20 13.48 -22.71
N GLY A 100 9.40 12.32 -22.08
CA GLY A 100 10.27 11.23 -22.56
C GLY A 100 11.74 11.39 -22.16
N GLU A 101 12.11 12.50 -21.52
CA GLU A 101 13.47 12.71 -21.02
C GLU A 101 13.73 11.88 -19.76
N ARG A 102 14.98 11.43 -19.63
CA ARG A 102 15.45 10.68 -18.47
C ARG A 102 16.29 11.58 -17.57
N ILE A 103 15.83 11.76 -16.35
CA ILE A 103 16.55 12.43 -15.26
C ILE A 103 17.38 11.37 -14.53
N HIS A 104 18.68 11.64 -14.32
CA HIS A 104 19.60 10.81 -13.53
C HIS A 104 20.88 11.62 -13.22
N GLY A 105 21.86 11.05 -12.50
CA GLY A 105 23.08 11.77 -12.10
C GLY A 105 23.88 12.42 -13.25
N GLY A 106 23.76 11.90 -14.48
CA GLY A 106 24.39 12.48 -15.68
C GLY A 106 23.53 13.49 -16.44
N ASN A 107 22.22 13.53 -16.20
CA ASN A 107 21.28 14.49 -16.75
C ASN A 107 20.28 14.89 -15.65
N ARG A 108 20.62 15.90 -14.86
CA ARG A 108 19.90 16.22 -13.62
C ARG A 108 18.62 17.01 -13.82
N GLU A 109 18.45 17.63 -14.98
CA GLU A 109 17.29 18.47 -15.28
C GLU A 109 16.57 17.93 -16.52
N SER A 110 15.29 18.25 -16.62
CA SER A 110 14.45 17.93 -17.77
C SER A 110 13.74 19.18 -18.27
N ALA A 111 13.38 19.21 -19.55
CA ALA A 111 12.57 20.28 -20.13
C ALA A 111 11.18 20.35 -19.50
N CYS A 112 10.72 19.25 -18.91
CA CYS A 112 9.46 19.14 -18.16
C CYS A 112 9.55 19.72 -16.72
N GLY A 113 10.69 20.30 -16.35
CA GLY A 113 10.89 20.99 -15.06
C GLY A 113 11.28 20.08 -13.89
N GLY A 114 11.49 18.79 -14.11
CA GLY A 114 11.98 17.87 -13.09
C GLY A 114 13.48 18.02 -12.86
N GLU A 115 13.89 17.92 -11.59
CA GLU A 115 15.26 18.13 -11.12
C GLU A 115 15.68 17.01 -10.17
N LEU A 116 16.85 16.40 -10.40
CA LEU A 116 17.55 15.58 -9.42
C LEU A 116 18.30 16.52 -8.46
N ASP A 117 17.64 16.90 -7.37
CA ASP A 117 18.17 17.88 -6.42
C ASP A 117 19.13 17.24 -5.41
N VAL A 118 18.90 15.97 -5.05
CA VAL A 118 19.79 15.19 -4.17
C VAL A 118 20.25 13.92 -4.87
N ASP A 119 21.56 13.71 -4.85
CA ASP A 119 22.30 12.58 -5.39
C ASP A 119 23.30 12.14 -4.32
N ALA A 120 23.44 10.83 -4.11
CA ALA A 120 24.17 10.31 -2.97
C ALA A 120 25.07 9.14 -3.33
N ASN A 121 26.20 9.08 -2.64
CA ASN A 121 27.15 7.98 -2.69
C ASN A 121 27.98 7.79 -3.99
N VAL A 122 28.01 8.77 -4.90
CA VAL A 122 29.02 8.87 -5.98
C VAL A 122 30.44 8.61 -5.42
N ARG A 123 30.70 9.15 -4.23
CA ARG A 123 31.73 8.67 -3.30
C ARG A 123 31.05 8.06 -2.08
N PRO A 124 31.60 7.00 -1.46
CA PRO A 124 30.89 6.27 -0.40
C PRO A 124 30.91 7.05 0.92
N GLU A 125 30.06 8.06 1.06
CA GLU A 125 30.08 9.05 2.14
C GLU A 125 29.18 8.63 3.30
N THR A 126 27.98 8.10 3.02
CA THR A 126 26.97 7.78 4.03
C THR A 126 26.47 6.34 3.93
N LYS A 127 25.98 5.80 5.06
CA LYS A 127 25.27 4.50 5.13
C LYS A 127 23.76 4.66 5.03
N LYS A 128 23.26 5.89 5.11
CA LYS A 128 21.84 6.23 4.96
C LYS A 128 21.64 7.20 3.78
N PRO A 129 22.11 6.86 2.57
CA PRO A 129 21.93 7.68 1.38
C PRO A 129 20.46 7.87 1.00
N VAL A 130 20.21 8.94 0.27
CA VAL A 130 18.93 9.26 -0.35
C VAL A 130 19.21 9.96 -1.68
N GLU A 131 18.45 9.64 -2.71
CA GLU A 131 18.35 10.45 -3.92
C GLU A 131 16.93 10.96 -4.08
N ASN A 132 16.78 12.11 -4.73
CA ASN A 132 15.49 12.75 -4.87
C ASN A 132 15.35 13.44 -6.22
N VAL A 133 14.26 13.13 -6.92
CA VAL A 133 13.82 13.84 -8.11
C VAL A 133 12.50 14.53 -7.79
N VAL A 134 12.42 15.81 -8.12
CA VAL A 134 11.31 16.67 -7.73
C VAL A 134 10.93 17.62 -8.86
N TRP A 135 9.64 17.95 -8.93
CA TRP A 135 9.12 19.02 -9.78
C TRP A 135 8.72 20.23 -8.93
N PRO A 136 8.73 21.45 -9.48
CA PRO A 136 8.14 22.58 -8.79
C PRO A 136 6.66 22.32 -8.48
N GLU A 137 6.24 22.69 -7.28
CA GLU A 137 4.89 22.45 -6.78
C GLU A 137 3.82 22.97 -7.75
N GLY A 138 2.89 22.10 -8.12
CA GLY A 138 1.79 22.41 -9.03
C GLY A 138 2.23 22.66 -10.48
N LYS A 139 3.46 22.29 -10.86
CA LYS A 139 3.96 22.45 -12.24
C LYS A 139 4.34 21.13 -12.92
N ALA A 140 4.33 20.03 -12.20
CA ALA A 140 4.59 18.72 -12.77
C ALA A 140 3.56 18.39 -13.86
N PRO A 141 3.97 18.10 -15.10
CA PRO A 141 3.04 17.87 -16.20
C PRO A 141 2.22 16.59 -16.01
N GLY A 142 0.99 16.61 -16.49
CA GLY A 142 0.17 15.40 -16.57
C GLY A 142 0.80 14.34 -17.48
N GLY A 143 0.61 13.07 -17.12
CA GLY A 143 1.10 11.93 -17.89
C GLY A 143 1.83 10.90 -17.05
N THR A 144 2.51 9.98 -17.74
CA THR A 144 3.14 8.81 -17.12
C THR A 144 4.58 9.07 -16.72
N TYR A 145 4.89 8.73 -15.48
CA TYR A 145 6.21 8.77 -14.87
C TYR A 145 6.69 7.34 -14.63
N LYS A 146 7.97 7.08 -14.92
CA LYS A 146 8.58 5.77 -14.66
C LYS A 146 9.85 5.95 -13.85
N ALA A 147 9.94 5.29 -12.71
CA ALA A 147 11.15 5.30 -11.88
C ALA A 147 11.88 3.96 -11.99
N TYR A 148 13.19 4.05 -12.16
CA TYR A 148 14.07 2.92 -12.24
C TYR A 148 15.22 3.07 -11.25
N VAL A 149 15.71 1.95 -10.75
CA VAL A 149 16.88 1.89 -9.87
C VAL A 149 17.98 1.12 -10.59
N HIS A 150 19.20 1.66 -10.54
CA HIS A 150 20.38 1.05 -11.13
C HIS A 150 21.51 0.98 -10.11
N HIS A 151 22.13 -0.19 -9.98
CA HIS A 151 23.30 -0.35 -9.12
C HIS A 151 24.57 0.12 -9.84
N TYR A 152 24.78 1.43 -9.91
CA TYR A 152 25.87 2.05 -10.67
C TYR A 152 27.27 1.59 -10.22
N LYS A 153 27.52 1.55 -8.91
CA LYS A 153 28.85 1.18 -8.41
C LYS A 153 28.84 0.50 -7.05
N LYS A 154 29.51 -0.65 -7.00
CA LYS A 154 29.86 -1.32 -5.75
C LYS A 154 31.13 -0.74 -5.16
N HIS A 155 31.01 -0.10 -3.99
CA HIS A 155 32.17 0.50 -3.32
C HIS A 155 32.92 -0.51 -2.46
N LYS A 156 34.26 -0.43 -2.44
CA LYS A 156 35.14 -1.30 -1.64
C LYS A 156 35.25 -0.82 -0.18
N LYS A 157 34.10 -0.63 0.51
CA LYS A 157 34.04 -0.33 1.95
C LYS A 157 33.45 -1.49 2.74
N ARG A 158 33.85 -1.62 4.01
CA ARG A 158 33.19 -2.55 4.94
C ARG A 158 31.71 -2.19 5.06
N ARG A 159 30.83 -3.20 5.01
CA ARG A 159 29.36 -3.08 5.01
C ARG A 159 28.73 -2.57 3.70
N SER A 160 29.44 -2.63 2.58
CA SER A 160 28.85 -2.46 1.24
C SER A 160 28.31 -3.82 0.76
N ARG A 161 27.25 -4.31 1.45
CA ARG A 161 26.61 -5.60 1.14
C ARG A 161 25.96 -5.53 -0.23
N ASP A 162 25.92 -6.67 -0.90
CA ASP A 162 25.38 -6.87 -2.24
C ASP A 162 24.69 -8.24 -2.23
N PRO A 163 23.39 -8.35 -2.57
CA PRO A 163 22.51 -7.31 -3.10
C PRO A 163 22.25 -6.14 -2.13
N THR A 164 21.95 -4.97 -2.69
CA THR A 164 21.58 -3.77 -1.93
C THR A 164 20.06 -3.66 -1.90
N LYS A 165 19.49 -3.72 -0.69
CA LYS A 165 18.08 -3.41 -0.46
C LYS A 165 17.84 -1.91 -0.48
N PHE A 166 16.75 -1.48 -1.10
CA PHE A 166 16.35 -0.10 -1.23
C PHE A 166 14.82 0.04 -1.08
N LYS A 167 14.39 1.28 -0.83
CA LYS A 167 12.99 1.70 -0.85
C LYS A 167 12.85 2.90 -1.76
N VAL A 168 11.77 2.95 -2.54
CA VAL A 168 11.38 4.09 -3.36
C VAL A 168 10.04 4.59 -2.86
N VAL A 169 9.94 5.89 -2.63
CA VAL A 169 8.68 6.55 -2.27
C VAL A 169 8.37 7.56 -3.36
N CYS A 170 7.16 7.45 -3.90
CA CYS A 170 6.65 8.31 -4.97
C CYS A 170 5.45 9.08 -4.45
N ASN A 171 5.54 10.41 -4.44
CA ASN A 171 4.38 11.28 -4.36
C ASN A 171 3.84 11.47 -5.78
N ALA A 172 2.69 10.88 -6.09
CA ALA A 172 2.03 10.89 -7.38
C ALA A 172 0.87 11.90 -7.40
N GLY A 173 1.15 13.18 -7.15
CA GLY A 173 0.13 14.23 -7.14
C GLY A 173 -0.68 14.27 -5.84
N GLY A 174 -0.12 13.82 -4.72
CA GLY A 174 -0.77 13.74 -3.41
C GLY A 174 -0.94 12.31 -2.90
N GLU A 175 -0.91 11.31 -3.80
CA GLU A 175 -0.91 9.89 -3.43
C GLU A 175 0.51 9.42 -3.17
N ILE A 176 0.78 8.92 -1.97
CA ILE A 176 2.10 8.39 -1.60
C ILE A 176 2.13 6.89 -1.86
N LEU A 177 2.98 6.47 -2.80
CA LEU A 177 3.23 5.07 -3.15
C LEU A 177 4.61 4.66 -2.63
N GLU A 178 4.70 3.53 -1.93
CA GLU A 178 5.96 2.97 -1.45
C GLU A 178 6.26 1.65 -2.17
N TYR A 179 7.53 1.48 -2.57
CA TYR A 179 8.03 0.28 -3.20
C TYR A 179 9.32 -0.17 -2.53
N GLU A 180 9.45 -1.46 -2.29
CA GLU A 180 10.69 -2.06 -1.79
C GLU A 180 11.33 -2.95 -2.87
N GLY A 181 12.65 -3.03 -2.86
CA GLY A 181 13.37 -3.90 -3.77
C GLY A 181 14.80 -4.18 -3.33
N GLU A 182 15.46 -5.08 -4.06
CA GLU A 182 16.89 -5.31 -3.93
C GLU A 182 17.54 -5.47 -5.30
N ILE A 183 18.74 -4.93 -5.45
CA ILE A 183 19.48 -4.96 -6.72
C ILE A 183 20.94 -5.36 -6.48
N THR A 184 21.46 -6.23 -7.33
CA THR A 184 22.84 -6.68 -7.30
C THR A 184 23.69 -5.85 -8.26
N ASN A 185 24.96 -5.64 -7.93
CA ASN A 185 25.86 -5.01 -8.88
C ASN A 185 26.04 -5.86 -10.15
N GLY A 186 25.71 -5.27 -11.31
CA GLY A 186 25.72 -5.94 -12.61
C GLY A 186 24.34 -6.35 -13.12
N ASP A 187 23.29 -6.26 -12.28
CA ASP A 187 21.91 -6.43 -12.73
C ASP A 187 21.52 -5.33 -13.71
N PRO A 188 20.62 -5.61 -14.68
CA PRO A 188 20.05 -4.56 -15.52
C PRO A 188 19.30 -3.54 -14.67
N ILE A 189 19.16 -2.32 -15.21
CA ILE A 189 18.33 -1.27 -14.62
C ILE A 189 16.90 -1.79 -14.38
N MET A 190 16.42 -1.69 -13.15
CA MET A 190 15.16 -2.27 -12.70
C MET A 190 14.07 -1.21 -12.69
N LEU A 191 12.94 -1.46 -13.37
CA LEU A 191 11.73 -0.63 -13.23
C LEU A 191 11.09 -0.91 -11.87
N ILE A 192 10.88 0.14 -11.07
CA ILE A 192 10.30 0.01 -9.73
C ILE A 192 8.85 0.44 -9.72
N CYS A 193 8.54 1.58 -10.33
CA CYS A 193 7.18 2.08 -10.39
C CYS A 193 6.88 2.75 -11.73
N GLU A 194 5.61 2.69 -12.08
CA GLU A 194 5.01 3.42 -13.18
C GLU A 194 3.68 3.97 -12.68
N PHE A 195 3.50 5.28 -12.73
CA PHE A 195 2.26 5.93 -12.31
C PHE A 195 1.92 7.05 -13.29
N THR A 196 0.63 7.35 -13.39
CA THR A 196 0.12 8.42 -14.25
C THR A 196 -0.60 9.43 -13.38
N ILE A 197 -0.31 10.71 -13.58
CA ILE A 197 -0.97 11.81 -12.87
C ILE A 197 -1.75 12.66 -13.85
N ASP A 198 -2.80 13.30 -13.34
CA ASP A 198 -3.57 14.30 -14.09
C ASP A 198 -2.75 15.58 -14.32
N ASP A 199 -3.24 16.42 -15.23
CA ASP A 199 -2.65 17.73 -15.48
C ASP A 199 -2.71 18.63 -14.21
N PRO A 200 -1.83 19.64 -14.11
CA PRO A 200 -1.78 20.52 -12.95
C PRO A 200 -3.09 21.17 -12.56
N GLU A 201 -3.93 21.56 -13.52
CA GLU A 201 -5.19 22.26 -13.24
C GLU A 201 -6.19 21.30 -12.60
N THR A 202 -6.32 20.10 -13.15
CA THR A 202 -7.17 19.03 -12.60
C THR A 202 -6.70 18.64 -11.19
N ARG A 203 -5.39 18.49 -10.96
CA ARG A 203 -4.87 18.16 -9.63
C ARG A 203 -5.10 19.28 -8.62
N ALA A 204 -4.96 20.55 -9.02
CA ALA A 204 -5.26 21.68 -8.16
C ALA A 204 -6.75 21.74 -7.79
N ALA A 205 -7.65 21.48 -8.74
CA ALA A 205 -9.08 21.41 -8.49
C ALA A 205 -9.45 20.27 -7.53
N ASN A 206 -8.86 19.08 -7.74
CA ASN A 206 -9.07 17.92 -6.87
C ASN A 206 -8.56 18.18 -5.44
N ALA A 207 -7.39 18.80 -5.29
CA ALA A 207 -6.84 19.17 -3.99
C ALA A 207 -7.74 20.20 -3.26
N ALA A 208 -8.26 21.20 -3.97
CA ALA A 208 -9.18 22.18 -3.40
C ALA A 208 -10.49 21.51 -2.92
N ASN A 209 -11.09 20.66 -3.76
CA ASN A 209 -12.30 19.90 -3.41
C ASN A 209 -12.07 18.99 -2.18
N ALA A 210 -10.92 18.32 -2.10
CA ALA A 210 -10.57 17.49 -0.96
C ALA A 210 -10.41 18.32 0.33
N GLN A 211 -9.80 19.50 0.21
CA GLN A 211 -9.62 20.42 1.35
C GLN A 211 -10.95 20.97 1.86
N GLU A 212 -11.88 21.33 0.97
CA GLU A 212 -13.23 21.75 1.34
C GLU A 212 -14.02 20.64 2.05
N ARG A 213 -13.94 19.39 1.55
CA ARG A 213 -14.57 18.24 2.20
C ARG A 213 -13.99 17.97 3.60
N LEU A 214 -12.67 18.02 3.75
CA LEU A 214 -12.01 17.87 5.05
C LEU A 214 -12.42 18.98 6.02
N ALA A 215 -12.59 20.21 5.54
CA ALA A 215 -13.08 21.32 6.35
C ALA A 215 -14.53 21.10 6.80
N ALA A 216 -15.42 20.65 5.89
CA ALA A 216 -16.82 20.34 6.19
C ALA A 216 -16.98 19.16 7.17
N LEU A 217 -16.15 18.13 7.03
CA LEU A 217 -16.07 17.01 7.98
C LEU A 217 -15.67 17.51 9.38
N ASN A 218 -14.65 18.36 9.47
CA ASN A 218 -14.18 18.91 10.75
C ASN A 218 -15.17 19.91 11.37
N SER A 219 -15.96 20.63 10.56
CA SER A 219 -17.00 21.53 11.06
C SER A 219 -18.31 20.83 11.42
N GLY A 220 -18.49 19.56 11.03
CA GLY A 220 -19.73 18.80 11.22
C GLY A 220 -20.85 19.22 10.26
N GLU A 221 -20.53 19.98 9.21
CA GLU A 221 -21.49 20.48 8.20
C GLU A 221 -21.65 19.52 7.01
N TRP A 222 -20.94 18.39 6.98
CA TRP A 222 -21.05 17.43 5.89
C TRP A 222 -22.39 16.67 5.94
N ASP A 223 -23.18 16.80 4.87
CA ASP A 223 -24.51 16.20 4.72
C ASP A 223 -24.50 14.78 4.12
N GLY A 224 -23.32 14.21 3.88
CA GLY A 224 -23.15 12.88 3.28
C GLY A 224 -23.35 12.83 1.77
N SER A 225 -23.46 13.98 1.08
CA SER A 225 -23.55 14.00 -0.38
C SER A 225 -22.16 13.93 -1.03
N GLU A 226 -22.00 13.00 -1.99
CA GLU A 226 -20.88 13.01 -2.94
C GLU A 226 -21.26 13.82 -4.19
N PRO A 227 -20.42 14.74 -4.68
CA PRO A 227 -20.67 15.35 -5.97
C PRO A 227 -20.45 14.31 -7.07
N SER A 228 -21.41 14.25 -8.00
CA SER A 228 -21.33 13.42 -9.21
C SER A 228 -20.05 13.74 -9.99
N ASN A 229 -19.07 12.85 -9.92
CA ASN A 229 -17.88 12.94 -10.76
C ASN A 229 -18.25 12.40 -12.15
N ASP A 230 -18.50 13.29 -13.11
CA ASP A 230 -18.80 12.95 -14.52
C ASP A 230 -17.50 12.55 -15.27
N ALA A 231 -16.71 11.67 -14.65
CA ALA A 231 -15.55 11.02 -15.23
C ALA A 231 -15.84 9.52 -15.31
N GLN A 232 -16.00 9.06 -16.54
CA GLN A 232 -16.38 7.70 -16.89
C GLN A 232 -15.38 6.68 -16.31
N VAL A 233 -15.69 6.13 -15.14
CA VAL A 233 -14.98 4.98 -14.58
C VAL A 233 -15.36 3.77 -15.43
N VAL A 234 -14.42 3.28 -16.23
CA VAL A 234 -14.51 1.97 -16.89
C VAL A 234 -14.61 0.91 -15.80
N GLY A 235 -15.79 0.32 -15.68
CA GLY A 235 -16.13 -0.63 -14.63
C GLY A 235 -15.30 -1.90 -14.69
N SER A 236 -14.73 -2.26 -13.54
CA SER A 236 -14.40 -3.64 -13.21
C SER A 236 -15.72 -4.39 -12.98
N PRO A 237 -15.95 -5.60 -13.53
CA PRO A 237 -17.16 -6.34 -13.25
C PRO A 237 -17.10 -6.90 -11.82
N ASP A 238 -17.99 -6.41 -10.96
CA ASP A 238 -18.28 -6.97 -9.64
C ASP A 238 -18.86 -8.39 -9.79
N ILE A 239 -18.15 -9.39 -9.28
CA ILE A 239 -18.56 -10.81 -9.27
C ILE A 239 -19.29 -11.16 -7.95
N LEU A 240 -19.77 -10.18 -7.19
CA LEU A 240 -20.31 -10.41 -5.85
C LEU A 240 -21.69 -9.82 -5.61
N SER A 241 -22.60 -9.93 -6.60
CA SER A 241 -24.01 -9.59 -6.41
C SER A 241 -25.00 -10.72 -6.73
N ASP A 242 -24.55 -11.94 -7.04
CA ASP A 242 -25.41 -13.01 -7.58
C ASP A 242 -25.55 -14.22 -6.65
N LEU A 243 -25.36 -14.06 -5.33
CA LEU A 243 -25.45 -15.18 -4.38
C LEU A 243 -26.32 -14.96 -3.14
N LEU A 244 -27.15 -13.93 -3.13
CA LEU A 244 -28.18 -13.74 -2.12
C LEU A 244 -29.44 -13.22 -2.78
N ASP A 245 -30.19 -14.15 -3.40
CA ASP A 245 -31.64 -14.14 -3.50
C ASP A 245 -32.04 -15.37 -4.33
N GLU A 246 -32.52 -16.43 -3.68
CA GLU A 246 -33.82 -17.05 -3.97
C GLU A 246 -34.05 -18.25 -3.04
N ASP A 247 -35.19 -18.18 -2.34
CA ASP A 247 -35.89 -19.22 -1.59
C ASP A 247 -36.29 -20.44 -2.46
#